data_AF-K2FXJ5-F1
#
_entry.id   AF-K2FXJ5-F1
#
_cell.length_a   1.000
_cell.length_b   1.000
_cell.length_c   1.000
_cell.angle_alpha   90.00
_cell.angle_beta   90.00
_cell.angle_gamma   90.00
#
_symmetry.space_group_name_H-M   'P 1'
#
loop_
_entity.id
_entity.type
_entity.pdbx_description
1 polymer ?
#
loop_
_entity_poly.entity_id
_entity_poly.type
_entity_poly.pdbx_seq_one_letter_code
_entity_poly.pdbx_strand_id
1 'polypeptide(L)'
;MDIINNIMDTIINTYNYIISNITPGAIIKFVILYFFILWWAFIIWIVKDITNRTTNVFLQVLSILIVIFLTPIFWLPIYLLMRPRTTIFEKYYEEEELDDEAILEEEVDENEWMEFQCPKCSKVVKDNFKFCPYCEFKLYKECSKCGKELRSDWKICPYCGNHEINDKPKREWTKVGVERIEKKRKQTKEDILAQLWG
;
A
#
# COMPACT_ATOMS: atom_id res chain seq x y z
N MET A 1 4.96 65.48 34.76
CA MET A 1 4.01 64.54 35.39
C MET A 1 2.57 64.98 35.18
N ASP A 2 2.28 66.28 35.11
CA ASP A 2 0.89 66.80 35.06
C ASP A 2 0.12 66.48 33.77
N ILE A 3 0.79 66.43 32.62
CA ILE A 3 0.16 66.05 31.34
C ILE A 3 -0.30 64.58 31.39
N ILE A 4 0.53 63.70 31.96
CA ILE A 4 0.20 62.28 32.09
C ILE A 4 -0.97 62.10 33.05
N ASN A 5 -0.98 62.85 34.17
CA ASN A 5 -2.08 62.80 35.13
C ASN A 5 -3.40 63.30 34.55
N ASN A 6 -3.39 64.43 33.81
CA ASN A 6 -4.59 64.92 33.13
C ASN A 6 -5.12 63.92 32.08
N ILE A 7 -4.24 63.30 31.29
CA ILE A 7 -4.66 62.28 30.32
C ILE A 7 -5.28 61.08 31.04
N MET A 8 -4.65 60.60 32.11
CA MET A 8 -5.18 59.49 32.90
C MET A 8 -6.53 59.82 33.53
N ASP A 9 -6.71 61.02 34.08
CA ASP A 9 -7.98 61.46 34.66
C ASP A 9 -9.07 61.57 33.60
N THR A 10 -8.73 62.04 32.39
CA THR A 10 -9.69 62.12 31.28
C THR A 10 -10.14 60.73 30.84
N ILE A 11 -9.20 59.78 30.73
CA ILE A 11 -9.48 58.38 30.40
C ILE A 11 -10.34 57.72 31.48
N ILE A 12 -9.98 57.88 32.75
CA ILE A 12 -10.70 57.31 33.90
C ILE A 12 -12.13 57.88 33.97
N ASN A 13 -12.30 59.18 33.79
CA ASN A 13 -13.62 59.82 33.81
C ASN A 13 -14.48 59.38 32.62
N THR A 14 -13.88 59.21 31.44
CA THR A 14 -14.58 58.69 30.26
C THR A 14 -15.00 57.23 30.47
N TYR A 15 -14.12 56.41 31.04
CA TYR A 15 -14.40 55.02 31.40
C TYR A 15 -15.53 54.89 32.44
N ASN A 16 -15.46 55.68 33.51
CA ASN A 16 -16.48 55.70 34.56
C ASN A 16 -17.85 56.13 34.03
N TYR A 17 -17.89 57.11 33.12
CA TYR A 17 -19.12 57.55 32.46
C TYR A 17 -19.74 56.47 31.55
N ILE A 18 -18.91 55.72 30.82
CA ILE A 18 -19.38 54.62 29.97
C ILE A 18 -19.97 53.50 30.83
N ILE A 19 -19.29 53.13 31.93
CA ILE A 19 -19.76 52.07 32.82
C ILE A 19 -21.02 52.47 33.58
N SER A 20 -21.14 53.72 34.04
CA SER A 20 -22.34 54.18 34.75
C SER A 20 -23.60 54.19 33.88
N ASN A 21 -23.43 54.35 32.55
CA ASN A 21 -24.53 54.38 31.59
C ASN A 21 -24.86 53.01 30.96
N ILE A 22 -24.02 52.00 31.21
CA ILE A 22 -24.32 50.62 30.82
C ILE A 22 -25.46 50.11 31.71
N THR A 23 -26.67 50.12 31.14
CA THR A 23 -27.81 49.49 31.79
C THR A 23 -27.66 47.97 31.72
N PRO A 24 -28.05 47.22 32.77
CA PRO A 24 -28.06 45.76 32.74
C PRO A 24 -28.81 45.18 31.53
N GLY A 25 -29.85 45.89 31.06
CA GLY A 25 -30.61 45.52 29.88
C GLY A 25 -29.82 45.60 28.56
N ALA A 26 -28.85 46.52 28.44
CA ALA A 26 -27.98 46.59 27.27
C ALA A 26 -27.06 45.36 27.20
N ILE A 27 -26.45 44.99 28.33
CA ILE A 27 -25.58 43.79 28.43
C ILE A 27 -26.35 42.54 28.01
N ILE A 28 -27.57 42.34 28.55
CA ILE A 28 -28.39 41.16 28.23
C ILE A 28 -28.68 41.07 26.72
N LYS A 29 -28.98 42.20 26.06
CA LYS A 29 -29.21 42.22 24.60
C LYS A 29 -27.98 41.81 23.81
N PHE A 30 -26.79 42.29 24.19
CA PHE A 30 -25.54 41.89 23.54
C PHE A 30 -25.23 40.40 23.74
N VAL A 31 -25.47 39.87 24.95
CA VAL A 31 -25.29 38.44 25.25
C VAL A 31 -26.23 37.58 24.41
N ILE A 32 -27.50 37.96 24.30
CA ILE A 32 -28.49 37.27 23.47
C ILE A 32 -28.07 37.29 21.99
N LEU A 33 -27.65 38.45 21.46
CA LEU A 33 -27.20 38.58 20.09
C LEU A 33 -25.99 37.66 19.81
N TYR A 34 -25.00 37.67 20.70
CA TYR A 34 -23.82 36.81 20.59
C TYR A 34 -24.20 35.32 20.63
N PHE A 35 -25.11 34.94 21.52
CA PHE A 35 -25.61 33.57 21.59
C PHE A 35 -26.25 33.11 20.28
N PHE A 36 -27.08 33.95 19.64
CA PHE A 36 -27.67 33.62 18.34
C PHE A 36 -26.63 33.48 17.23
N ILE A 37 -25.60 34.33 17.20
CA ILE A 37 -24.49 34.21 16.23
C ILE A 37 -23.78 32.87 16.39
N LEU A 38 -23.43 32.49 17.62
CA LEU A 38 -22.82 31.19 17.90
C LEU A 38 -23.75 30.03 17.55
N TRP A 39 -25.04 30.13 17.87
CA TRP A 39 -26.02 29.10 17.55
C TRP A 39 -26.12 28.85 16.04
N TRP A 40 -26.15 29.90 15.23
CA TRP A 40 -26.10 29.79 13.77
C TRP A 40 -24.80 29.17 13.27
N ALA A 41 -23.65 29.57 13.81
CA ALA A 41 -22.36 28.98 13.46
C ALA A 41 -22.33 27.47 13.75
N PHE A 42 -22.93 27.02 14.87
CA PHE A 42 -23.08 25.61 15.19
C PHE A 42 -23.99 24.87 14.22
N ILE A 43 -25.13 25.46 13.83
CA ILE A 43 -26.01 24.85 12.82
C ILE A 43 -25.24 24.62 11.52
N ILE A 44 -24.52 25.62 11.03
CA ILE A 44 -23.73 25.53 9.80
C ILE A 44 -22.65 24.44 9.93
N TRP A 45 -21.94 24.42 11.07
CA TRP A 45 -20.92 23.41 11.36
C TRP A 45 -21.49 21.99 11.34
N ILE A 46 -22.64 21.77 11.97
CA ILE A 46 -23.28 20.45 12.05
C ILE A 46 -23.79 19.99 10.70
N VAL A 47 -24.44 20.88 9.93
CA VAL A 47 -24.87 20.57 8.56
C VAL A 47 -23.68 20.11 7.74
N LYS A 48 -22.58 20.87 7.75
CA LYS A 48 -21.37 20.50 6.99
C LYS A 48 -20.72 19.21 7.48
N ASP A 49 -20.67 18.98 8.79
CA ASP A 49 -20.07 17.75 9.34
C ASP A 49 -20.91 16.51 9.01
N ILE A 50 -22.24 16.57 9.19
CA ILE A 50 -23.11 15.41 8.94
C ILE A 50 -23.21 15.07 7.45
N THR A 51 -23.27 16.07 6.56
CA THR A 51 -23.29 15.83 5.11
C THR A 51 -22.00 15.22 4.59
N ASN A 52 -20.87 15.52 5.23
CA ASN A 52 -19.57 14.94 4.86
C ASN A 52 -19.38 13.50 5.40
N ARG A 53 -20.22 13.07 6.35
CA ARG A 53 -20.09 11.78 7.03
C ARG A 53 -21.13 10.75 6.60
N THR A 54 -22.31 11.16 6.18
CA THR A 54 -23.37 10.23 5.77
C THR A 54 -24.23 10.80 4.66
N THR A 55 -24.62 9.95 3.71
CA THR A 55 -25.60 10.25 2.66
C THR A 55 -27.04 10.00 3.12
N ASN A 56 -27.24 9.42 4.31
CA ASN A 56 -28.56 9.11 4.84
C ASN A 56 -29.28 10.37 5.29
N VAL A 57 -30.25 10.81 4.47
CA VAL A 57 -31.07 12.01 4.70
C VAL A 57 -31.78 11.98 6.04
N PHE A 58 -32.23 10.82 6.52
CA PHE A 58 -32.92 10.71 7.81
C PHE A 58 -32.01 11.11 8.97
N LEU A 59 -30.76 10.64 9.00
CA LEU A 59 -29.79 11.00 10.03
C LEU A 59 -29.36 12.47 9.95
N GLN A 60 -29.24 13.01 8.74
CA GLN A 60 -28.96 14.43 8.54
C GLN A 60 -30.09 15.30 9.10
N VAL A 61 -31.34 15.02 8.73
CA VAL A 61 -32.52 15.77 9.21
C VAL A 61 -32.67 15.63 10.71
N LEU A 62 -32.54 14.43 11.26
CA LEU A 62 -32.61 14.21 12.71
C LEU A 62 -31.53 15.00 13.45
N SER A 63 -30.29 15.01 12.95
CA SER A 63 -29.19 15.76 13.56
C SER A 63 -29.46 17.26 13.55
N ILE A 64 -29.98 17.81 12.46
CA ILE A 64 -30.32 19.24 12.33
C ILE A 64 -31.50 19.59 13.23
N LEU A 65 -32.57 18.77 13.21
CA LEU A 65 -33.78 19.00 13.99
C LEU A 65 -33.46 19.07 15.48
N ILE A 66 -32.63 18.16 15.98
CA ILE A 66 -32.32 18.14 17.41
C ILE A 66 -31.48 19.36 17.83
N VAL A 67 -30.60 19.91 16.97
CA VAL A 67 -29.88 21.18 17.24
C VAL A 67 -30.80 22.39 17.27
N ILE A 68 -31.83 22.39 16.43
CA ILE A 68 -32.79 23.48 16.36
C ILE A 68 -33.69 23.47 17.61
N PHE A 69 -34.12 22.28 18.04
CA PHE A 69 -34.98 22.11 19.20
C PHE A 69 -34.24 22.17 20.54
N LEU A 70 -33.01 21.67 20.62
CA LEU A 70 -32.20 21.64 21.85
C LEU A 70 -30.97 22.52 21.67
N THR A 71 -30.74 23.39 22.66
CA THR A 71 -29.60 24.33 22.65
C THR A 71 -28.23 23.62 22.57
N PRO A 72 -27.18 24.29 22.05
CA PRO A 72 -25.87 23.66 21.80
C PRO A 72 -25.23 23.02 23.03
N ILE A 73 -25.48 23.58 24.22
CA ILE A 73 -24.86 23.17 25.48
C ILE A 73 -25.21 21.73 25.85
N PHE A 74 -26.47 21.35 25.69
CA PHE A 74 -26.93 20.00 26.04
C PHE A 74 -26.75 19.01 24.89
N TRP A 75 -26.84 19.49 23.66
CA TRP A 75 -26.91 18.61 22.50
C TRP A 75 -25.54 18.24 21.93
N LEU A 76 -24.53 19.12 21.96
CA LEU A 76 -23.20 18.81 21.40
C LEU A 76 -22.63 17.48 21.90
N PRO A 77 -22.70 17.13 23.20
CA PRO A 77 -22.26 15.82 23.67
C PRO A 77 -23.02 14.64 23.05
N ILE A 78 -24.35 14.77 22.90
CA ILE A 78 -25.20 13.71 22.33
C ILE A 78 -24.97 13.60 20.82
N TYR A 79 -24.84 14.73 20.12
CA TYR A 79 -24.45 14.77 18.72
C TYR A 79 -23.10 14.08 18.52
N LEU A 80 -22.09 14.42 19.31
CA LEU A 80 -20.76 13.82 19.23
C LEU A 80 -20.79 12.31 19.50
N LEU A 81 -21.75 11.81 20.29
CA LEU A 81 -21.97 10.38 20.51
C LEU A 81 -22.63 9.70 19.31
N MET A 82 -23.62 10.34 18.68
CA MET A 82 -24.28 9.83 17.47
C MET A 82 -23.45 10.02 16.19
N ARG A 83 -22.45 10.90 16.21
CA ARG A 83 -21.62 11.27 15.08
C ARG A 83 -20.90 10.03 14.50
N PRO A 84 -21.10 9.70 13.21
CA PRO A 84 -20.39 8.60 12.56
C PRO A 84 -18.86 8.80 12.62
N ARG A 85 -18.09 7.73 12.85
CA ARG A 85 -16.63 7.81 13.07
C ARG A 85 -15.84 8.11 11.79
N THR A 86 -16.20 7.50 10.67
CA THR A 86 -15.53 7.70 9.37
C THR A 86 -16.27 8.71 8.50
N THR A 87 -15.53 9.37 7.61
CA THR A 87 -16.12 10.24 6.57
C THR A 87 -16.40 9.40 5.32
N ILE A 88 -17.28 9.88 4.44
CA ILE A 88 -17.57 9.18 3.18
C ILE A 88 -16.32 9.10 2.32
N PHE A 89 -15.48 10.14 2.37
CA PHE A 89 -14.22 10.21 1.67
C PHE A 89 -13.27 9.11 2.13
N GLU A 90 -13.06 8.95 3.44
CA GLU A 90 -12.21 7.89 4.00
C GLU A 90 -12.62 6.51 3.47
N LYS A 91 -13.92 6.22 3.49
CA LYS A 91 -14.47 4.96 3.02
C LYS A 91 -14.20 4.73 1.53
N TYR A 92 -14.22 5.79 0.73
CA TYR A 92 -13.94 5.70 -0.70
C TYR A 92 -12.47 5.34 -0.99
N TYR A 93 -11.50 5.93 -0.27
CA TYR A 93 -10.09 5.57 -0.43
C TYR A 93 -9.80 4.15 0.04
N GLU A 94 -10.42 3.74 1.15
CA GLU A 94 -10.25 2.38 1.67
C GLU A 94 -10.81 1.34 0.70
N GLU A 95 -11.94 1.62 0.04
CA GLU A 95 -12.49 0.75 -1.02
C GLU A 95 -11.56 0.69 -2.25
N GLU A 96 -11.01 1.83 -2.68
CA GLU A 96 -10.08 1.90 -3.81
C GLU A 96 -8.75 1.16 -3.54
N GLU A 97 -8.18 1.31 -2.34
CA GLU A 97 -6.98 0.59 -1.92
C GLU A 97 -7.19 -0.93 -1.89
N LEU A 98 -8.36 -1.39 -1.42
CA LEU A 98 -8.73 -2.81 -1.41
C LEU A 98 -8.89 -3.38 -2.83
N ASP A 99 -9.48 -2.61 -3.75
CA ASP A 99 -9.65 -3.02 -5.14
C ASP A 99 -8.28 -3.16 -5.84
N ASP A 100 -7.36 -2.23 -5.61
CA ASP A 100 -5.99 -2.30 -6.13
C ASP A 100 -5.23 -3.52 -5.58
N GLU A 101 -5.38 -3.81 -4.28
CA GLU A 101 -4.76 -4.99 -3.66
C GLU A 101 -5.34 -6.29 -4.23
N ALA A 102 -6.66 -6.36 -4.46
CA ALA A 102 -7.31 -7.52 -5.07
C ALA A 102 -6.84 -7.77 -6.51
N ILE A 103 -6.64 -6.73 -7.32
CA ILE A 103 -6.10 -6.85 -8.69
C ILE A 103 -4.67 -7.41 -8.67
N LEU A 104 -3.83 -6.93 -7.75
CA LEU A 104 -2.46 -7.42 -7.61
C LEU A 104 -2.42 -8.89 -7.17
N GLU A 105 -3.31 -9.31 -6.28
CA GLU A 105 -3.44 -10.72 -5.90
C GLU A 105 -3.86 -11.60 -7.08
N GLU A 106 -4.81 -11.17 -7.91
CA GLU A 106 -5.24 -11.89 -9.11
C GLU A 106 -4.11 -12.02 -10.14
N GLU A 107 -3.34 -10.95 -10.39
CA GLU A 107 -2.17 -10.99 -11.27
C GLU A 107 -1.06 -11.92 -10.76
N VAL A 108 -0.81 -11.95 -9.46
CA VAL A 108 0.19 -12.85 -8.86
C VAL A 108 -0.26 -14.30 -8.97
N ASP A 109 -1.54 -14.60 -8.71
CA ASP A 109 -2.09 -15.94 -8.82
C ASP A 109 -1.96 -16.46 -10.27
N GLU A 110 -2.40 -15.69 -11.27
CA GLU A 110 -2.25 -16.07 -12.70
C GLU A 110 -0.80 -16.40 -13.09
N ASN A 111 0.18 -15.66 -12.57
CA ASN A 111 1.61 -15.89 -12.84
C ASN A 111 2.19 -17.09 -12.06
N GLU A 112 1.57 -17.54 -10.96
CA GLU A 112 2.03 -18.68 -10.18
C GLU A 112 1.57 -20.04 -10.76
N TRP A 113 0.56 -20.05 -11.64
CA TRP A 113 -0.06 -21.25 -12.24
C TRP A 113 0.57 -21.81 -13.52
N MET A 114 1.81 -21.45 -13.91
CA MET A 114 2.54 -22.25 -14.91
C MET A 114 3.08 -23.55 -14.30
N GLU A 115 2.15 -24.35 -13.81
CA GLU A 115 2.33 -25.71 -13.34
C GLU A 115 2.28 -26.65 -14.55
N PHE A 116 3.40 -27.29 -14.86
CA PHE A 116 3.43 -28.27 -15.94
C PHE A 116 3.71 -29.66 -15.43
N GLN A 117 3.17 -30.66 -16.13
CA GLN A 117 3.33 -32.05 -15.75
C GLN A 117 4.62 -32.62 -16.35
N CYS A 118 5.43 -33.27 -15.52
CA CYS A 118 6.61 -33.97 -16.00
C CYS A 118 6.20 -35.10 -16.96
N PRO A 119 6.73 -35.17 -18.20
CA PRO A 119 6.34 -36.20 -19.17
C PRO A 119 6.77 -37.62 -18.78
N LYS A 120 7.66 -37.77 -17.79
CA LYS A 120 8.16 -39.08 -17.31
C LYS A 120 7.35 -39.64 -16.14
N CYS A 121 6.97 -38.81 -15.17
CA CYS A 121 6.33 -39.26 -13.93
C CYS A 121 4.96 -38.63 -13.66
N SER A 122 4.50 -37.74 -14.54
CA SER A 122 3.21 -37.03 -14.50
C SER A 122 2.96 -36.20 -13.24
N LYS A 123 3.99 -35.97 -12.41
CA LYS A 123 3.91 -35.05 -11.28
C LYS A 123 4.00 -33.62 -11.75
N VAL A 124 3.22 -32.75 -11.12
CA VAL A 124 3.21 -31.31 -11.35
C VAL A 124 4.52 -30.70 -10.82
N VAL A 125 5.13 -29.85 -11.64
CA VAL A 125 6.38 -29.15 -11.34
C VAL A 125 6.27 -27.69 -11.80
N LYS A 126 6.88 -26.77 -11.04
CA LYS A 126 6.96 -25.35 -11.40
C LYS A 126 7.79 -25.19 -12.68
N ASP A 127 7.38 -24.28 -13.58
CA ASP A 127 8.05 -24.05 -14.88
C ASP A 127 9.55 -23.77 -14.74
N ASN A 128 9.99 -23.13 -13.65
CA ASN A 128 11.39 -22.72 -13.48
C ASN A 128 12.41 -23.85 -13.17
N PHE A 129 11.97 -25.11 -13.07
CA PHE A 129 12.87 -26.22 -12.70
C PHE A 129 13.54 -26.88 -13.92
N LYS A 130 14.89 -26.91 -13.93
CA LYS A 130 15.66 -27.60 -15.00
C LYS A 130 15.55 -29.13 -14.95
N PHE A 131 15.32 -29.68 -13.75
CA PHE A 131 15.18 -31.12 -13.49
C PHE A 131 13.97 -31.38 -12.60
N CYS A 132 13.28 -32.50 -12.82
CA CYS A 132 12.18 -32.91 -11.98
C CYS A 132 12.69 -33.37 -10.60
N PRO A 133 12.21 -32.80 -9.48
CA PRO A 133 12.66 -33.17 -8.13
C PRO A 133 12.23 -34.58 -7.72
N TYR A 134 11.27 -35.21 -8.41
CA TYR A 134 10.74 -36.52 -8.06
C TYR A 134 11.33 -37.68 -8.85
N CYS A 135 11.78 -37.45 -10.09
CA CYS A 135 12.25 -38.52 -10.99
C CYS A 135 13.55 -38.19 -11.72
N GLU A 136 14.15 -37.03 -11.40
CA GLU A 136 15.43 -36.52 -11.91
C GLU A 136 15.47 -36.32 -13.43
N PHE A 137 14.30 -36.34 -14.08
CA PHE A 137 14.19 -36.13 -15.52
C PHE A 137 14.53 -34.68 -15.87
N LYS A 138 15.34 -34.47 -16.92
CA LYS A 138 15.66 -33.15 -17.43
C LYS A 138 14.43 -32.57 -18.15
N LEU A 139 13.84 -31.53 -17.56
CA LEU A 139 12.58 -30.97 -18.04
C LEU A 139 12.78 -30.04 -19.24
N TYR A 140 14.00 -29.53 -19.44
CA TYR A 140 14.37 -28.62 -20.52
C TYR A 140 15.43 -29.22 -21.44
N LYS A 141 15.27 -28.99 -22.74
CA LYS A 141 16.14 -29.44 -23.84
C LYS A 141 16.52 -28.25 -24.70
N GLU A 142 17.63 -28.35 -25.43
CA GLU A 142 18.05 -27.28 -26.35
C GLU A 142 17.60 -27.59 -27.78
N CYS A 143 17.15 -26.57 -28.49
CA CYS A 143 16.86 -26.72 -29.92
C CYS A 143 18.15 -26.91 -30.71
N SER A 144 18.21 -27.91 -31.60
CA SER A 144 19.39 -28.15 -32.45
C SER A 144 19.69 -27.02 -33.43
N LYS A 145 18.67 -26.24 -33.81
CA LYS A 145 18.77 -25.17 -34.83
C LYS A 145 19.06 -23.80 -34.24
N CYS A 146 18.35 -23.39 -33.18
CA CYS A 146 18.46 -22.05 -32.59
C CYS A 146 19.15 -22.02 -31.22
N GLY A 147 19.43 -23.18 -30.61
CA GLY A 147 20.09 -23.27 -29.31
C GLY A 147 19.28 -22.78 -28.10
N LYS A 148 18.02 -22.34 -28.29
CA LYS A 148 17.17 -21.93 -27.17
C LYS A 148 16.78 -23.11 -26.29
N GLU A 149 16.70 -22.87 -24.98
CA GLU A 149 16.10 -23.80 -24.02
C GLU A 149 14.59 -23.90 -24.31
N LEU A 150 14.11 -25.14 -24.43
CA LEU A 150 12.74 -25.52 -24.73
C LEU A 150 12.30 -26.55 -23.71
N ARG A 151 11.02 -26.57 -23.40
CA ARG A 151 10.47 -27.64 -22.57
C ARG A 151 10.46 -28.97 -23.32
N SER A 152 10.67 -30.03 -22.58
CA SER A 152 10.81 -31.39 -23.10
C SER A 152 9.54 -32.01 -23.64
N ASP A 153 8.37 -31.48 -23.28
CA ASP A 153 7.04 -31.89 -23.74
C ASP A 153 6.63 -31.24 -25.07
N TRP A 154 7.33 -30.19 -25.50
CA TRP A 154 7.06 -29.52 -26.76
C TRP A 154 7.55 -30.33 -27.95
N LYS A 155 6.69 -30.53 -28.95
CA LYS A 155 6.99 -31.29 -30.18
C LYS A 155 7.66 -30.47 -31.29
N ILE A 156 7.65 -29.16 -31.14
CA ILE A 156 8.17 -28.19 -32.12
C ILE A 156 8.71 -26.98 -31.38
N CYS A 157 9.81 -26.41 -31.88
CA CYS A 157 10.36 -25.16 -31.35
C CYS A 157 9.47 -23.96 -31.78
N PRO A 158 8.84 -23.20 -30.86
CA PRO A 158 8.02 -22.05 -31.22
C PRO A 158 8.83 -20.87 -31.78
N TYR A 159 10.15 -20.86 -31.56
CA TYR A 159 11.01 -19.78 -32.03
C TYR A 159 11.53 -19.98 -33.46
N CYS A 160 11.73 -21.24 -33.90
CA CYS A 160 12.38 -21.52 -35.18
C CYS A 160 11.67 -22.56 -36.05
N GLY A 161 10.55 -23.13 -35.57
CA GLY A 161 9.72 -24.11 -36.27
C GLY A 161 10.36 -25.48 -36.47
N ASN A 162 11.52 -25.75 -35.85
CA ASN A 162 12.20 -27.04 -36.03
C ASN A 162 11.61 -28.13 -35.14
N HIS A 163 11.49 -29.35 -35.68
CA HIS A 163 11.04 -30.54 -34.94
C HIS A 163 12.18 -31.31 -34.28
N GLU A 164 13.42 -31.10 -34.72
CA GLU A 164 14.56 -31.79 -34.12
C GLU A 164 14.97 -31.11 -32.82
N ILE A 165 14.77 -31.84 -31.72
CA ILE A 165 15.15 -31.44 -30.36
C ILE A 165 16.34 -32.31 -29.97
N ASN A 166 17.46 -31.67 -29.58
CA ASN A 166 18.69 -32.38 -29.30
C ASN A 166 18.70 -32.88 -27.85
N ASP A 167 18.59 -34.21 -27.68
CA ASP A 167 18.64 -34.86 -26.35
C ASP A 167 20.06 -35.18 -25.87
N LYS A 168 21.07 -34.93 -26.71
CA LYS A 168 22.45 -35.29 -26.38
C LYS A 168 23.08 -34.19 -25.52
N PRO A 169 23.50 -34.48 -24.27
CA PRO A 169 24.28 -33.52 -23.50
C PRO A 169 25.57 -33.23 -24.26
N LYS A 170 25.81 -31.95 -24.56
CA LYS A 170 27.06 -31.47 -25.16
C LYS A 170 28.18 -31.73 -24.14
N ARG A 171 28.80 -32.92 -24.20
CA ARG A 171 29.95 -33.31 -23.36
C ARG A 171 31.19 -32.55 -23.84
N GLU A 172 31.24 -31.25 -23.54
CA GLU A 172 32.39 -30.39 -23.87
C GLU A 172 33.40 -30.36 -22.71
N TRP A 173 32.98 -30.71 -21.49
CA TRP A 173 33.80 -30.70 -20.27
C TRP A 173 34.87 -31.80 -20.16
N THR A 174 34.83 -32.84 -21.01
CA THR A 174 35.74 -34.00 -20.85
C THR A 174 37.12 -33.80 -21.44
N LYS A 175 37.33 -32.92 -22.42
CA LYS A 175 38.66 -32.79 -23.06
C LYS A 175 39.61 -31.88 -22.27
N VAL A 176 39.13 -30.74 -21.79
CA VAL A 176 39.99 -29.74 -21.12
C VAL A 176 40.46 -30.19 -19.73
N GLY A 177 39.62 -30.94 -19.00
CA GLY A 177 39.95 -31.45 -17.67
C GLY A 177 40.95 -32.62 -17.68
N VAL A 178 40.80 -33.54 -18.63
CA VAL A 178 41.64 -34.76 -18.71
C VAL A 178 43.08 -34.41 -19.08
N GLU A 179 43.28 -33.51 -20.05
CA GLU A 179 44.62 -33.12 -20.49
C GLU A 179 45.42 -32.40 -19.39
N ARG A 180 44.73 -31.60 -18.55
CA ARG A 180 45.34 -30.91 -17.39
C ARG A 180 45.74 -31.89 -16.28
N ILE A 181 44.92 -32.92 -16.04
CA ILE A 181 45.19 -33.96 -15.03
C ILE A 181 46.35 -34.85 -15.47
N GLU A 182 46.42 -35.22 -16.74
CA GLU A 182 47.53 -36.03 -17.27
C GLU A 182 48.88 -35.28 -17.20
N LYS A 183 48.90 -33.98 -17.54
CA LYS A 183 50.10 -33.14 -17.38
C LYS A 183 50.54 -33.04 -15.92
N LYS A 184 49.62 -32.81 -14.98
CA LYS A 184 49.93 -32.80 -13.54
C LYS A 184 50.49 -34.14 -13.08
N ARG A 185 49.90 -35.26 -13.52
CA ARG A 185 50.33 -36.61 -13.11
C ARG A 185 51.73 -36.95 -13.65
N LYS A 186 52.10 -36.49 -14.86
CA LYS A 186 53.47 -36.62 -15.38
C LYS A 186 54.47 -35.79 -14.57
N GLN A 187 54.16 -34.52 -14.31
CA GLN A 187 55.00 -33.64 -13.51
C GLN A 187 55.26 -34.22 -12.11
N THR A 188 54.20 -34.64 -11.39
CA THR A 188 54.34 -35.23 -10.06
C THR A 188 55.16 -36.52 -10.06
N LYS A 189 55.09 -37.32 -11.13
CA LYS A 189 55.90 -38.54 -11.26
C LYS A 189 57.38 -38.20 -11.48
N GLU A 190 57.68 -37.18 -12.28
CA GLU A 190 59.05 -36.68 -12.49
C GLU A 190 59.62 -36.07 -11.20
N ASP A 191 58.82 -35.28 -10.47
CA ASP A 191 59.21 -34.68 -9.19
C ASP A 191 59.52 -35.76 -8.12
N ILE A 192 58.70 -36.81 -8.03
CA ILE A 192 58.93 -37.95 -7.11
C ILE A 192 60.16 -38.75 -7.51
N LEU A 193 60.39 -38.98 -8.81
CA LEU A 193 61.58 -39.69 -9.28
C LEU A 193 62.86 -38.87 -9.00
N ALA A 194 62.80 -37.55 -9.12
CA ALA A 194 63.91 -36.67 -8.75
C ALA A 194 64.22 -36.70 -7.24
N GLN A 195 63.21 -36.88 -6.38
CA GLN A 195 63.39 -37.00 -4.92
C GLN A 195 63.95 -38.36 -4.47
N LEU A 196 63.77 -39.42 -5.25
CA LEU A 196 64.19 -40.78 -4.88
C LEU A 196 65.58 -41.17 -5.39
N TRP A 197 66.10 -40.45 -6.40
CA TRP A 197 67.35 -40.78 -7.09
C TRP A 197 68.32 -39.59 -7.18
N GLY A 198 68.08 -38.51 -6.43
CA GLY A 198 68.98 -37.37 -6.23
C GLY A 198 69.41 -37.26 -4.78
#